data_AF-A0A4Q7YT83-F1
#
_entry.id   AF-A0A4Q7YT83-F1
#
_cell.length_a   1.000
_cell.length_b   1.000
_cell.length_c   1.000
_cell.angle_alpha   90.00
_cell.angle_beta   90.00
_cell.angle_gamma   90.00
#
_symmetry.space_group_name_H-M   'P 1'
#
loop_
_entity.id
_entity.type
_entity.pdbx_description
1 polymer ?
#
loop_
_entity_poly.entity_id
_entity_poly.type
_entity_poly.pdbx_seq_one_letter_code
_entity_poly.pdbx_strand_id
1 'polypeptide(L)'
;MIGLPRLQALDGAPGPRIWLAAEATDMRCGFDRLAQRVQTVIGEDPLSGHLFIFRSRGGSRLKILAWDRDGYVLWYKRLKAGVFKLPARCARCGFG
;
A
#
# COMPACT_ATOMS: atom_id res chain seq x y z
N MET A 1 12.09 20.97 -13.11
CA MET A 1 10.76 21.50 -13.47
C MET A 1 9.84 20.30 -13.66
N ILE A 2 8.91 20.04 -12.74
CA ILE A 2 8.03 18.89 -12.85
C ILE A 2 6.95 19.23 -13.86
N GLY A 3 7.02 18.66 -15.06
CA GLY A 3 5.90 18.71 -16.00
C GLY A 3 4.71 17.98 -15.40
N LEU A 4 3.57 18.67 -15.28
CA LEU A 4 2.30 18.01 -15.02
C LEU A 4 1.91 17.25 -16.29
N PRO A 5 1.71 15.91 -16.22
CA PRO A 5 1.21 15.17 -17.36
C PRO A 5 -0.17 15.73 -17.75
N ARG A 6 -0.51 15.66 -19.04
CA ARG A 6 -1.86 16.00 -19.50
C ARG A 6 -2.87 15.06 -18.84
N LEU A 7 -4.05 15.56 -18.51
CA LEU A 7 -5.12 14.76 -17.88
C LEU A 7 -5.40 13.46 -18.65
N GLN A 8 -5.44 13.54 -19.98
CA GLN A 8 -5.62 12.38 -20.87
C GLN A 8 -4.53 11.30 -20.72
N ALA A 9 -3.30 11.70 -20.37
CA ALA A 9 -2.21 10.74 -20.11
C ALA A 9 -2.33 10.09 -18.73
N LEU A 10 -2.99 10.74 -17.77
CA LEU A 10 -3.34 10.13 -16.48
C LEU A 10 -4.50 9.14 -16.64
N ASP A 11 -5.48 9.46 -17.48
CA ASP A 11 -6.67 8.62 -17.69
C ASP A 11 -6.38 7.33 -18.48
N GLY A 12 -5.38 7.36 -19.38
CA GLY A 12 -5.02 6.22 -20.24
C GLY A 12 -3.88 5.33 -19.73
N ALA A 13 -3.18 5.75 -18.66
CA ALA A 13 -2.12 4.93 -18.07
C ALA A 13 -2.74 3.73 -17.33
N PRO A 14 -2.16 2.53 -17.41
CA PRO A 14 -2.54 1.45 -16.51
C PRO A 14 -2.33 1.94 -15.07
N GLY A 15 -3.42 2.11 -14.34
CA GLY A 15 -3.41 2.68 -13.00
C GLY A 15 -2.57 1.84 -12.03
N PRO A 16 -2.12 2.43 -10.92
CA PRO A 16 -1.33 1.72 -9.93
C PRO A 16 -2.09 0.51 -9.39
N ARG A 17 -1.41 -0.62 -9.26
CA ARG A 17 -1.94 -1.81 -8.60
C ARG A 17 -2.05 -1.56 -7.10
N ILE A 18 -3.04 -2.19 -6.48
CA ILE A 18 -3.26 -2.14 -5.04
C ILE A 18 -2.86 -3.49 -4.44
N TRP A 19 -1.85 -3.45 -3.59
CA TRP A 19 -1.36 -4.60 -2.85
C TRP A 19 -1.80 -4.53 -1.41
N LEU A 20 -2.37 -5.62 -0.90
CA LEU A 20 -2.72 -5.74 0.52
C LEU A 20 -1.76 -6.72 1.20
N ALA A 21 -1.01 -6.24 2.19
CA ALA A 21 -0.23 -7.11 3.04
C ALA A 21 -1.15 -8.12 3.75
N ALA A 22 -0.87 -9.41 3.52
CA ALA A 22 -1.67 -10.51 4.07
C ALA A 22 -1.65 -10.53 5.60
N GLU A 23 -0.52 -10.17 6.21
CA GLU A 23 -0.32 -10.19 7.65
C GLU A 23 -0.52 -8.82 8.30
N ALA A 24 -0.84 -8.86 9.60
CA ALA A 24 -0.86 -7.67 10.42
C ALA A 24 0.53 -7.01 10.49
N THR A 25 0.56 -5.69 10.46
CA THR A 25 1.80 -4.91 10.49
C THR A 25 1.89 -4.05 11.76
N ASP A 26 3.09 -3.91 12.31
CA ASP A 26 3.36 -2.93 13.37
C ASP A 26 3.20 -1.52 12.80
N MET A 27 2.20 -0.78 13.29
CA MET A 27 1.88 0.57 12.80
C MET A 27 2.90 1.64 13.25
N ARG A 28 3.90 1.28 14.06
CA ARG A 28 5.04 2.15 14.39
C ARG A 28 6.07 2.21 13.26
N CYS A 29 6.04 1.30 12.28
CA CYS A 29 6.92 1.32 11.13
C CYS A 29 6.74 2.60 10.30
N GLY A 30 7.83 3.31 10.01
CA GLY A 30 7.90 4.43 9.07
C GLY A 30 8.19 3.96 7.64
N PHE A 31 8.62 4.88 6.77
CA PHE A 31 8.84 4.63 5.34
C PHE A 31 9.74 3.43 5.06
N ASP A 32 11.00 3.46 5.53
CA ASP A 32 12.00 2.45 5.16
C ASP A 32 11.62 1.04 5.59
N ARG A 33 11.06 0.90 6.80
CA ARG A 33 10.64 -0.39 7.33
C ARG A 33 9.40 -0.93 6.61
N LEU A 34 8.52 -0.05 6.13
CA LEU A 34 7.39 -0.46 5.31
C LEU A 34 7.85 -0.82 3.89
N ALA A 35 8.76 -0.05 3.29
CA ALA A 35 9.36 -0.35 1.99
C ALA A 35 10.11 -1.70 2.00
N GLN A 36 10.87 -1.97 3.06
CA GLN A 36 11.49 -3.28 3.27
C GLN A 36 10.45 -4.40 3.31
N ARG A 37 9.29 -4.19 3.95
CA ARG A 37 8.20 -5.18 3.96
C ARG A 37 7.56 -5.36 2.59
N VAL A 38 7.47 -4.33 1.76
CA VAL A 38 7.02 -4.47 0.37
C VAL A 38 7.94 -5.47 -0.34
N GLN A 39 9.25 -5.30 -0.21
CA GLN A 39 10.23 -6.19 -0.85
C GLN A 39 10.19 -7.61 -0.27
N THR A 40 10.20 -7.76 1.06
CA THR A 40 10.41 -9.08 1.69
C THR A 40 9.14 -9.88 1.93
N VAL A 41 7.98 -9.23 2.04
CA VAL A 41 6.70 -9.91 2.34
C VAL A 41 5.77 -9.92 1.13
N ILE A 42 5.71 -8.82 0.39
CA ILE A 42 4.84 -8.71 -0.79
C ILE A 42 5.58 -9.19 -2.05
N GLY A 43 6.91 -9.04 -2.10
CA GLY A 43 7.72 -9.45 -3.24
C GLY A 43 7.74 -8.43 -4.38
N GLU A 44 7.40 -7.18 -4.10
CA GLU A 44 7.26 -6.11 -5.10
C GLU A 44 8.31 -5.01 -4.90
N ASP A 45 8.47 -4.18 -5.93
CA ASP A 45 9.31 -2.97 -5.84
C ASP A 45 8.54 -1.84 -5.13
N PRO A 46 8.99 -1.34 -3.96
CA PRO A 46 8.37 -0.21 -3.29
C PRO A 46 8.43 1.10 -4.10
N LEU A 47 9.29 1.21 -5.11
CA LEU A 47 9.42 2.37 -5.99
C LEU A 47 8.53 2.30 -7.25
N SER A 48 7.79 1.20 -7.43
CA SER A 48 6.95 0.94 -8.62
C SER A 48 5.79 1.93 -8.85
N GLY A 49 5.52 2.83 -7.90
CA GLY A 49 4.34 3.69 -7.92
C GLY A 49 3.03 2.96 -7.58
N HIS A 50 3.08 1.68 -7.20
CA HIS A 50 1.93 0.94 -6.68
C HIS A 50 1.54 1.37 -5.26
N LEU A 51 0.32 1.02 -4.85
CA LEU A 51 -0.20 1.32 -3.52
C LEU A 51 -0.09 0.08 -2.63
N PHE A 52 0.65 0.19 -1.53
CA PHE A 52 0.87 -0.91 -0.58
C PHE A 52 0.13 -0.66 0.72
N ILE A 53 -0.91 -1.47 0.97
CA ILE A 53 -1.82 -1.35 2.10
C ILE A 53 -1.34 -2.25 3.25
N PHE A 54 -1.12 -1.64 4.40
CA PHE A 54 -0.78 -2.31 5.66
C PHE A 54 -1.88 -2.09 6.69
N ARG A 55 -2.37 -3.19 7.28
CA ARG A 55 -3.37 -3.15 8.35
C ARG A 55 -2.74 -3.43 9.71
N SER A 56 -3.24 -2.79 10.75
CA SER A 56 -2.93 -3.20 12.12
C SER A 56 -3.58 -4.53 12.50
N ARG A 57 -3.04 -5.21 13.53
CA ARG A 57 -3.62 -6.44 14.08
C ARG A 57 -5.09 -6.28 14.50
N GLY A 58 -5.41 -5.18 15.18
CA GLY A 58 -6.78 -4.86 15.59
C GLY A 58 -7.67 -4.30 14.47
N GLY A 59 -7.16 -4.14 13.24
CA GLY A 59 -7.95 -3.72 12.08
C GLY A 59 -8.46 -2.27 12.08
N SER A 60 -8.29 -1.48 13.14
CA SER A 60 -8.78 -0.09 13.24
C SER A 60 -7.86 0.96 12.59
N ARG A 61 -6.69 0.53 12.13
CA ARG A 61 -5.63 1.37 11.57
C ARG A 61 -5.11 0.79 10.26
N LEU A 62 -4.83 1.69 9.33
CA LEU A 62 -4.36 1.36 7.99
C LEU A 62 -3.32 2.39 7.54
N LYS A 63 -2.21 1.91 6.97
CA LYS A 63 -1.21 2.72 6.28
C LYS A 63 -1.17 2.35 4.80
N ILE A 64 -1.03 3.34 3.93
CA ILE A 64 -0.80 3.14 2.49
C ILE A 64 0.54 3.78 2.15
N LEU A 65 1.51 2.96 1.77
CA LEU A 65 2.79 3.42 1.24
C LEU A 65 2.73 3.47 -0.28
N ALA A 66 3.28 4.52 -0.87
CA ALA A 66 3.50 4.63 -2.31
C ALA A 66 4.77 5.44 -2.57
N TRP A 67 5.42 5.19 -3.70
CA TRP A 67 6.43 6.09 -4.24
C TRP A 67 5.78 7.05 -5.23
N ASP A 68 5.93 8.35 -5.02
CA ASP A 68 5.54 9.39 -5.97
C ASP A 68 6.80 10.08 -6.45
N ARG A 69 7.13 9.94 -7.74
CA ARG A 69 8.21 10.61 -8.49
C ARG A 69 9.55 10.79 -7.74
N ASP A 70 9.59 11.71 -6.77
CA ASP A 70 10.74 12.14 -5.99
C ASP A 70 10.79 11.62 -4.54
N GLY A 71 9.76 10.93 -4.05
CA GLY A 71 9.75 10.47 -2.66
C GLY A 71 8.64 9.49 -2.27
N TYR A 72 8.75 8.99 -1.04
CA TYR A 72 7.68 8.19 -0.46
C TYR A 72 6.54 9.05 0.07
N VAL A 73 5.32 8.59 -0.19
CA VAL A 73 4.08 9.10 0.40
C VAL A 73 3.49 8.04 1.33
N LEU A 74 3.05 8.48 2.51
CA LEU A 74 2.42 7.61 3.50
C LEU A 74 1.10 8.19 4.00
N TRP A 75 0.00 7.57 3.61
CA TRP A 75 -1.30 7.86 4.23
C TRP A 75 -1.49 7.00 5.47
N TYR A 76 -1.92 7.61 6.57
CA TYR A 76 -2.23 6.89 7.80
C TYR A 76 -3.63 7.25 8.29
N LYS A 77 -4.53 6.26 8.29
CA LYS A 77 -5.91 6.42 8.77
C LYS A 77 -6.14 5.58 10.03
N ARG A 78 -6.73 6.20 11.04
CA ARG A 78 -7.23 5.55 12.26
C ARG A 78 -8.73 5.77 12.37
N LEU A 79 -9.48 4.69 12.53
CA LEU A 79 -10.91 4.76 12.80
C LEU A 79 -11.15 5.11 14.27
N LYS A 80 -12.15 5.95 14.52
CA LYS A 80 -12.63 6.24 15.89
C LYS A 80 -13.27 4.99 16.52
N ALA A 81 -14.00 4.22 15.73
CA ALA A 81 -14.63 2.96 16.12
C ALA A 81 -14.68 1.99 14.94
N GLY A 82 -14.70 0.68 15.22
CA GLY A 82 -14.78 -0.39 14.22
C GLY A 82 -13.44 -0.76 13.59
N VAL A 83 -13.51 -1.57 12.52
CA VAL A 83 -12.37 -2.12 11.78
C VAL A 83 -12.53 -1.91 10.29
N PHE A 84 -11.41 -1.76 9.57
CA PHE A 84 -11.41 -1.80 8.11
C PHE A 84 -11.81 -3.20 7.64
N LYS A 85 -12.91 -3.28 6.88
CA LYS A 85 -13.30 -4.50 6.17
C LYS A 85 -12.43 -4.63 4.93
N LEU A 86 -11.61 -5.68 4.91
CA LEU A 86 -10.70 -5.98 3.81
C LEU A 86 -11.11 -7.31 3.18
N PRO A 87 -10.78 -7.54 1.88
CA PRO A 87 -11.03 -8.82 1.25
C PRO A 87 -10.46 -9.96 2.10
N ALA A 88 -11.27 -10.98 2.36
CA ALA A 88 -10.77 -12.18 3.00
C ALA A 88 -9.75 -12.84 2.08
N ARG A 89 -8.62 -13.32 2.62
CA ARG A 89 -7.78 -14.25 1.85
C ARG A 89 -8.67 -15.44 1.52
N CYS A 90 -8.84 -15.74 0.24
CA CYS A 90 -9.45 -17.00 -0.15
C CYS A 90 -8.55 -18.11 0.36
N ALA A 91 -8.96 -18.83 1.42
CA ALA A 91 -8.18 -19.92 2.00
C ALA A 91 -7.92 -21.08 1.02
N ARG A 92 -8.61 -21.10 -0.14
CA ARG A 92 -8.47 -22.10 -1.21
C ARG A 92 -7.54 -21.70 -2.35
N CYS A 93 -7.08 -20.45 -2.42
CA CYS A 93 -6.17 -20.02 -3.47
C CYS A 93 -4.79 -19.78 -2.84
N GLY A 94 -3.97 -20.84 -2.80
CA GLY A 94 -2.55 -20.69 -2.59
C GLY A 94 -1.95 -20.01 -3.80
N PHE A 95 -1.70 -18.71 -3.70
CA PHE A 95 -0.75 -18.04 -4.59
C PHE A 95 0.64 -18.26 -3.97
N GLY A 96 1.32 -19.27 -4.48
CA GLY A 96 2.79 -19.38 -4.45
C GLY A 96 3.38 -18.80 -5.72
#